data_AF-A0A2J6IFI8-F1
#
_entry.id   AF-A0A2J6IFI8-F1
#
_cell.length_a   1.000
_cell.length_b   1.000
_cell.length_c   1.000
_cell.angle_alpha   90.00
_cell.angle_beta   90.00
_cell.angle_gamma   90.00
#
_symmetry.space_group_name_H-M   'P 1'
#
loop_
_entity.id
_entity.type
_entity.pdbx_description
1 polymer ?
#
loop_
_entity_poly.entity_id
_entity_poly.type
_entity_poly.pdbx_seq_one_letter_code
_entity_poly.pdbx_strand_id
1 'polypeptide(L)'
;MLYNKNVLNVLLLISSLFGYLEWGQTNSEFIFQAEADIIIKIFTETSSIVHPLILIPLAGQILLIISLFQKEPSKLLTIIAISSIGILLLFMLLVGILAANFKIIISTLPFLILSFFTIRQHYRK
;
A
#
# COMPACT_ATOMS: atom_id res chain seq x y z
N MET A 1 1.39 -1.05 -24.56
CA MET A 1 1.70 0.29 -24.02
C MET A 1 2.76 0.12 -22.94
N LEU A 2 4.02 0.44 -23.25
CA LEU A 2 5.14 0.32 -22.31
C LEU A 2 5.17 1.58 -21.44
N TYR A 3 4.44 1.60 -20.32
CA TYR A 3 4.58 2.69 -19.35
C TYR A 3 5.99 2.68 -18.74
N ASN A 4 6.54 3.85 -18.43
CA ASN A 4 7.81 3.94 -17.71
C ASN A 4 7.64 3.31 -16.32
N LYS A 5 8.54 2.38 -15.94
CA LYS A 5 8.49 1.66 -14.64
C LYS A 5 8.45 2.65 -13.46
N ASN A 6 9.16 3.78 -13.56
CA ASN A 6 9.16 4.80 -12.51
C ASN A 6 7.78 5.41 -12.30
N VAL A 7 7.04 5.67 -13.39
CA VAL A 7 5.68 6.22 -13.32
C VAL A 7 4.75 5.24 -12.62
N LEU A 8 4.85 3.94 -12.91
CA LEU A 8 4.05 2.94 -12.23
C LEU A 8 4.39 2.84 -10.74
N ASN A 9 5.66 2.92 -10.37
CA ASN A 9 6.06 2.88 -8.96
C ASN A 9 5.60 4.14 -8.20
N VAL A 10 5.58 5.32 -8.83
CA VAL A 10 4.98 6.53 -8.25
C VAL A 10 3.47 6.36 -8.07
N LEU A 11 2.77 5.85 -9.09
CA LEU A 11 1.33 5.60 -9.00
C LEU A 11 1.00 4.56 -7.91
N LEU A 12 1.81 3.51 -7.78
CA LEU A 12 1.70 2.53 -6.69
C LEU A 12 1.90 3.16 -5.33
N LEU A 13 2.90 4.02 -5.17
CA LEU A 13 3.14 4.73 -3.91
C LEU A 13 1.93 5.61 -3.53
N ILE A 14 1.47 6.44 -4.45
CA ILE A 14 0.33 7.35 -4.20
C ILE A 14 -0.95 6.54 -3.92
N SER A 15 -1.24 5.51 -4.72
CA SER A 15 -2.45 4.70 -4.53
C SER A 15 -2.42 3.87 -3.26
N SER A 16 -1.24 3.50 -2.75
CA SER A 16 -1.12 2.77 -1.47
C SER A 16 -1.62 3.58 -0.27
N LEU A 17 -1.61 4.90 -0.37
CA LEU A 17 -2.01 5.83 0.69
C LEU A 17 -3.52 6.08 0.75
N PHE A 18 -4.27 5.71 -0.29
CA PHE A 18 -5.70 6.00 -0.42
C PHE A 18 -6.61 4.95 0.18
N GLY A 19 -6.09 3.84 0.71
CA GLY A 19 -6.91 2.84 1.40
C GLY A 19 -7.71 3.50 2.53
N TYR A 20 -9.01 3.29 2.52
CA TYR A 20 -9.93 3.81 3.52
C TYR A 20 -10.42 2.67 4.40
N LEU A 21 -10.43 2.88 5.71
CA LEU A 21 -10.88 1.92 6.69
C LEU A 21 -11.95 2.55 7.59
N GLU A 22 -13.02 1.83 7.86
CA GLU A 22 -14.03 2.18 8.86
C GLU A 22 -14.11 1.05 9.88
N TRP A 23 -14.15 1.40 11.17
CA TRP A 23 -14.34 0.43 12.25
C TRP A 23 -15.09 1.05 13.43
N GLY A 24 -15.84 0.22 14.15
CA GLY A 24 -16.80 0.72 15.13
C GLY A 24 -17.91 1.55 14.45
N GLN A 25 -18.63 2.35 15.24
CA GLN A 25 -19.75 3.14 14.74
C GLN A 25 -19.34 4.52 14.20
N THR A 26 -18.18 5.03 14.62
CA THR A 26 -17.79 6.42 14.40
C THR A 26 -16.36 6.61 13.90
N ASN A 27 -15.54 5.55 13.87
CA ASN A 27 -14.14 5.70 13.49
C ASN A 27 -13.95 5.37 12.01
N SER A 28 -13.25 6.25 11.34
CA SER A 28 -12.83 6.05 9.97
C SER A 28 -11.55 6.79 9.70
N GLU A 29 -10.67 6.20 8.91
CA GLU A 29 -9.36 6.76 8.66
C GLU A 29 -8.82 6.28 7.31
N PHE A 30 -8.07 7.15 6.63
CA PHE A 30 -7.27 6.75 5.47
C PHE A 30 -5.89 6.23 5.91
N ILE A 31 -5.28 5.36 5.11
CA ILE A 31 -3.94 4.82 5.39
C ILE A 31 -2.92 5.94 5.64
N PHE A 32 -2.92 7.03 4.86
CA PHE A 32 -1.97 8.13 5.10
C PHE A 32 -2.14 8.81 6.47
N GLN A 33 -3.38 8.86 7.00
CA GLN A 33 -3.65 9.42 8.33
C GLN A 33 -3.13 8.44 9.39
N ALA A 34 -3.45 7.16 9.24
CA ALA A 34 -3.00 6.11 10.15
C ALA A 34 -1.46 6.04 10.19
N GLU A 35 -0.79 6.17 9.05
CA GLU A 35 0.67 6.19 8.96
C GLU A 35 1.28 7.43 9.62
N ALA A 36 0.68 8.62 9.45
CA ALA A 36 1.12 9.83 10.14
C ALA A 36 0.99 9.68 11.66
N ASP A 37 -0.12 9.12 12.12
CA ASP A 37 -0.37 8.77 13.52
C ASP A 37 0.68 7.79 14.06
N ILE A 38 1.00 6.75 13.29
CA ILE A 38 2.03 5.76 13.63
C ILE A 38 3.40 6.43 13.74
N ILE A 39 3.77 7.29 12.78
CA ILE A 39 5.05 8.00 12.80
C ILE A 39 5.17 8.86 14.06
N ILE A 40 4.12 9.60 14.43
CA ILE A 40 4.10 10.40 15.66
C ILE A 40 4.24 9.49 16.89
N LYS A 41 3.44 8.41 16.96
CA LYS A 41 3.42 7.50 18.10
C LYS A 41 4.75 6.75 18.29
N ILE A 42 5.53 6.49 17.22
CA ILE A 42 6.86 5.88 17.33
C ILE A 42 7.80 6.70 18.23
N PHE A 43 7.65 8.03 18.24
CA PHE A 43 8.46 8.92 19.07
C PHE A 43 7.90 9.12 20.49
N THR A 44 6.66 8.71 20.77
CA THR A 44 6.01 8.96 22.06
C THR A 44 5.72 7.69 22.87
N GLU A 45 5.28 6.58 22.25
CA GLU A 45 4.89 5.33 22.93
C GLU A 45 5.12 4.10 22.03
N THR A 46 6.11 3.26 22.36
CA THR A 46 6.58 2.18 21.46
C THR A 46 5.82 0.85 21.59
N SER A 47 5.04 0.64 22.66
CA SER A 47 4.51 -0.68 23.02
C SER A 47 3.35 -1.21 22.16
N SER A 48 2.63 -0.34 21.44
CA SER A 48 1.45 -0.70 20.64
C SER A 48 1.67 -0.75 19.12
N ILE A 49 2.83 -0.31 18.63
CA ILE A 49 3.06 -0.03 17.19
C ILE A 49 3.68 -1.22 16.44
N VAL A 50 4.16 -2.23 17.16
CA VAL A 50 4.87 -3.39 16.61
C VAL A 50 3.90 -4.44 16.06
N HIS A 51 2.93 -4.01 15.25
CA HIS A 51 2.06 -4.95 14.54
C HIS A 51 2.60 -5.22 13.13
N PRO A 52 2.70 -6.49 12.68
CA PRO A 52 3.22 -6.81 11.34
C PRO A 52 2.45 -6.12 10.20
N LEU A 53 1.13 -5.99 10.31
CA LEU A 53 0.30 -5.28 9.33
C LEU A 53 0.52 -3.75 9.30
N ILE A 54 1.33 -3.20 10.20
CA ILE A 54 1.77 -1.80 10.15
C ILE A 54 3.18 -1.73 9.54
N LEU A 55 4.11 -2.50 10.10
CA LEU A 55 5.52 -2.41 9.73
C LEU A 55 5.82 -2.95 8.34
N ILE A 56 5.17 -4.06 7.93
CA ILE A 56 5.41 -4.68 6.62
C ILE A 56 4.96 -3.76 5.47
N PRO A 57 3.74 -3.19 5.48
CA PRO A 57 3.33 -2.24 4.44
C PRO A 57 4.18 -0.96 4.39
N LEU A 58 4.54 -0.40 5.55
CA LEU A 58 5.44 0.75 5.64
C LEU A 58 6.82 0.46 5.02
N ALA A 59 7.40 -0.71 5.33
CA ALA A 59 8.64 -1.15 4.69
C ALA A 59 8.46 -1.29 3.17
N GLY A 60 7.31 -1.80 2.72
CA GLY A 60 6.96 -1.86 1.30
C GLY A 60 6.94 -0.49 0.62
N GLN A 61 6.36 0.54 1.25
CA GLN A 61 6.39 1.90 0.71
C GLN A 61 7.80 2.47 0.64
N ILE A 62 8.64 2.23 1.67
CA ILE A 62 10.05 2.62 1.66
C ILE A 62 10.78 1.94 0.48
N LEU A 63 10.51 0.66 0.22
CA LEU A 63 11.08 -0.04 -0.94
C LEU A 63 10.60 0.58 -2.26
N LEU A 64 9.32 0.96 -2.40
CA LEU A 64 8.86 1.70 -3.57
C LEU A 64 9.63 3.01 -3.73
N ILE A 65 9.84 3.78 -2.66
CA ILE A 65 10.60 5.03 -2.70
C ILE A 65 12.05 4.77 -3.15
N ILE A 66 12.73 3.78 -2.57
CA ILE A 66 14.10 3.39 -2.96
C ILE A 66 14.16 3.04 -4.45
N SER A 67 13.15 2.34 -4.97
CA SER A 67 13.10 1.95 -6.38
C SER A 67 13.05 3.14 -7.35
N LEU A 68 12.49 4.29 -6.94
CA LEU A 68 12.37 5.49 -7.77
C LEU A 68 13.72 6.16 -8.07
N PHE A 69 14.72 5.95 -7.20
CA PHE A 69 16.07 6.49 -7.37
C PHE A 69 16.99 5.53 -8.12
N GLN A 70 16.53 4.32 -8.49
CA GLN A 70 17.30 3.39 -9.31
C GLN A 70 17.22 3.80 -10.79
N LYS A 71 18.34 3.73 -11.51
CA LYS A 71 18.37 3.98 -12.97
C LYS A 71 17.34 3.11 -13.71
N GLU A 72 17.18 1.87 -13.26
CA GLU A 72 16.06 1.02 -13.62
C GLU A 72 15.47 0.36 -12.37
N PRO A 73 14.15 0.48 -12.12
CA PRO A 73 13.51 -0.19 -11.00
C PRO A 73 13.74 -1.70 -11.05
N SER A 74 14.38 -2.21 -10.01
CA SER A 74 14.61 -3.64 -9.86
C SER A 74 13.29 -4.38 -9.69
N LYS A 75 13.14 -5.47 -10.46
CA LYS A 75 11.93 -6.32 -10.46
C LYS A 75 11.66 -6.90 -9.08
N LEU A 76 12.70 -7.45 -8.45
CA LEU A 76 12.58 -8.10 -7.14
C LEU A 76 12.13 -7.12 -6.06
N LEU A 77 12.74 -5.93 -5.99
CA LEU A 77 12.38 -4.91 -5.01
C LEU A 77 10.95 -4.40 -5.21
N THR A 78 10.55 -4.17 -6.46
CA THR A 78 9.18 -3.75 -6.79
C THR A 78 8.14 -4.81 -6.44
N ILE A 79 8.44 -6.11 -6.70
CA ILE A 79 7.53 -7.21 -6.33
C ILE A 79 7.42 -7.37 -4.81
N ILE A 80 8.53 -7.30 -4.07
CA ILE A 80 8.48 -7.37 -2.60
C ILE A 80 7.66 -6.20 -2.04
N ALA A 81 7.88 -4.99 -2.57
CA ALA A 81 7.13 -3.81 -2.17
C ALA A 81 5.62 -3.95 -2.46
N ILE A 82 5.26 -4.42 -3.65
CA ILE A 82 3.86 -4.67 -4.02
C ILE A 82 3.23 -5.75 -3.14
N SER A 83 3.93 -6.85 -2.87
CA SER A 83 3.39 -7.94 -2.04
C SER A 83 3.18 -7.51 -0.59
N SER A 84 4.11 -6.75 -0.03
CA SER A 84 4.05 -6.26 1.37
C SER A 84 2.96 -5.22 1.59
N ILE A 85 2.71 -4.32 0.64
CA ILE A 85 1.57 -3.39 0.71
C ILE A 85 0.27 -4.12 0.33
N GLY A 86 0.34 -4.99 -0.68
CA GLY A 86 -0.80 -5.72 -1.23
C GLY A 86 -1.47 -6.63 -0.22
N ILE A 87 -0.72 -7.24 0.72
CA ILE A 87 -1.33 -8.05 1.78
C ILE A 87 -2.27 -7.23 2.67
N LEU A 88 -1.90 -5.98 3.01
CA LEU A 88 -2.74 -5.08 3.78
C LEU A 88 -3.98 -4.69 2.98
N LEU A 89 -3.81 -4.26 1.74
CA LEU A 89 -4.94 -3.80 0.92
C LEU A 89 -5.87 -4.92 0.46
N LEU A 90 -5.37 -6.15 0.30
CA LEU A 90 -6.21 -7.34 0.09
C LEU A 90 -7.01 -7.68 1.36
N PHE A 91 -6.40 -7.56 2.53
CA PHE A 91 -7.11 -7.75 3.79
C PHE A 91 -8.20 -6.68 3.97
N MET A 92 -7.90 -5.42 3.67
CA MET A 92 -8.90 -4.34 3.67
C MET A 92 -10.02 -4.59 2.66
N LEU A 93 -9.69 -5.05 1.44
CA LEU A 93 -10.69 -5.43 0.46
C LEU A 93 -11.60 -6.55 0.99
N LEU A 94 -11.03 -7.58 1.61
CA LEU A 94 -11.79 -8.67 2.24
C LEU A 94 -12.76 -8.12 3.30
N VAL A 95 -12.26 -7.27 4.21
CA VAL A 95 -13.10 -6.61 5.23
C VAL A 95 -14.20 -5.77 4.59
N GLY A 96 -13.88 -5.00 3.54
CA GLY A 96 -14.86 -4.21 2.78
C GLY A 96 -15.96 -5.07 2.14
N ILE A 97 -15.60 -6.22 1.56
CA ILE A 97 -16.57 -7.17 0.97
C ILE A 97 -17.46 -7.77 2.06
N LEU A 98 -16.87 -8.26 3.16
CA LEU A 98 -17.62 -8.88 4.26
C LEU A 98 -18.57 -7.89 4.95
N ALA A 99 -18.19 -6.62 5.03
CA ALA A 99 -19.00 -5.55 5.59
C ALA A 99 -19.96 -4.89 4.56
N ALA A 100 -19.95 -5.33 3.29
CA ALA A 100 -20.63 -4.67 2.18
C ALA A 100 -20.34 -3.15 2.08
N ASN A 101 -19.12 -2.74 2.43
CA ASN A 101 -18.69 -1.35 2.49
C ASN A 101 -17.99 -0.93 1.19
N PHE A 102 -18.75 -0.27 0.31
CA PHE A 102 -18.24 0.18 -0.98
C PHE A 102 -17.11 1.21 -0.88
N LYS A 103 -17.05 2.01 0.19
CA LYS A 103 -15.97 2.99 0.36
C LYS A 103 -14.64 2.28 0.55
N ILE A 104 -14.59 1.28 1.43
CA ILE A 104 -13.40 0.45 1.66
C ILE A 104 -13.02 -0.25 0.35
N ILE A 105 -13.99 -0.93 -0.31
CA ILE A 105 -13.73 -1.66 -1.56
C ILE A 105 -13.12 -0.72 -2.61
N ILE A 106 -13.79 0.37 -2.95
CA ILE A 106 -13.36 1.30 -4.01
C ILE A 106 -12.00 1.92 -3.68
N SER A 107 -11.74 2.23 -2.41
CA SER A 107 -10.46 2.82 -2.00
C SER A 107 -9.25 1.89 -2.19
N THR A 108 -9.45 0.57 -2.14
CA THR A 108 -8.35 -0.42 -2.32
C THR A 108 -8.07 -0.74 -3.79
N LEU A 109 -9.06 -0.53 -4.68
CA LEU A 109 -8.95 -0.91 -6.09
C LEU A 109 -7.83 -0.19 -6.87
N PRO A 110 -7.59 1.13 -6.72
CA PRO A 110 -6.53 1.81 -7.45
C PRO A 110 -5.18 1.13 -7.31
N PHE A 111 -4.79 0.79 -6.08
CA PHE A 111 -3.53 0.09 -5.82
C PHE A 111 -3.54 -1.33 -6.39
N LEU A 112 -4.61 -2.10 -6.18
CA LEU A 112 -4.69 -3.49 -6.64
C LEU A 112 -4.68 -3.61 -8.18
N ILE A 113 -5.31 -2.66 -8.87
CA ILE A 113 -5.29 -2.60 -10.34
C ILE A 113 -3.89 -2.24 -10.83
N LEU A 114 -3.27 -1.21 -10.24
CA LEU A 114 -1.91 -0.79 -10.60
C LEU A 114 -0.89 -1.91 -10.31
N SER A 115 -1.04 -2.62 -9.20
CA SER A 115 -0.13 -3.71 -8.81
C SER A 115 -0.19 -4.85 -9.82
N PHE A 116 -1.38 -5.24 -10.26
CA PHE A 116 -1.55 -6.23 -11.32
C PHE A 116 -0.86 -5.82 -12.63
N PHE A 117 -1.05 -4.57 -13.06
CA PHE A 117 -0.41 -4.07 -14.28
C PHE A 117 1.11 -4.00 -14.18
N THR A 118 1.64 -3.53 -13.05
CA THR A 118 3.09 -3.44 -12.80
C THR A 118 3.74 -4.82 -12.76
N ILE A 119 3.13 -5.78 -12.05
CA ILE A 119 3.60 -7.16 -12.02
C ILE A 119 3.61 -7.74 -13.45
N ARG A 120 2.51 -7.62 -14.18
CA ARG A 120 2.40 -8.12 -15.56
C ARG A 120 3.47 -7.50 -16.47
N GLN A 121 3.79 -6.22 -16.31
CA GLN A 121 4.85 -5.58 -17.10
C GLN A 121 6.23 -6.20 -16.83
N HIS A 122 6.52 -6.55 -15.58
CA HIS A 122 7.78 -7.19 -15.18
C HIS A 122 7.92 -8.67 -15.61
N TYR A 123 6.84 -9.33 -16.02
CA TYR A 123 6.87 -10.69 -16.58
C TYR A 123 6.88 -10.73 -18.12
N ARG A 124 6.53 -9.63 -18.80
CA ARG A 124 6.56 -9.55 -20.27
C ARG A 124 7.89 -9.05 -20.85
N LYS A 125 8.79 -8.56 -20.00
CA LYS A 125 10.18 -8.25 -20.31
C LYS A 125 11.07 -9.29 -19.63
#